data_AF-A0A9C7CBS9-F1
#
_entry.id   AF-A0A9C7CBS9-F1
#
_cell.length_a   1.000
_cell.length_b   1.000
_cell.length_c   1.000
_cell.angle_alpha   90.00
_cell.angle_beta   90.00
_cell.angle_gamma   90.00
#
_symmetry.space_group_name_H-M   'P 1'
#
loop_
_entity.id
_entity.type
_entity.pdbx_description
1 polymer ?
#
loop_
_entity_poly.entity_id
_entity_poly.type
_entity_poly.pdbx_seq_one_letter_code
_entity_poly.pdbx_strand_id
1 'polypeptide(L)'
;MHLLYCDETNFEKKPNNFFLYGGLIIDGNNAEAISRDIEALRKEFHVPEDFILKFSPPPKNLSHKQFIDLKKRVIKIAEKYDCKLLINLLLHDIATTSEEARRNSVNTLCFHFDCYLSRPKDVGLVIIDRFDDKQIDGQLKNRLSFGIAGNQPYINDRKLQRILGYHYAAIGQSHFCSLVDILIGSIRFSINAFTEKSDQHIDSAKQILSQISPLFFREVGERVQLISLWFSPKDIKVEAYRKKYAQLIEFLMSNGIEPGQKFQMTDFD
;
A
#
# COMPACT_ATOMS: atom_id res chain seq x y z
N MET A 1 15.69 -13.42 -1.00
CA MET A 1 14.48 -13.32 -1.85
C MET A 1 13.39 -12.61 -1.07
N HIS A 2 12.62 -11.73 -1.72
CA HIS A 2 11.52 -11.00 -1.10
C HIS A 2 10.14 -11.41 -1.65
N LEU A 3 9.12 -11.28 -0.81
CA LEU A 3 7.71 -11.46 -1.18
C LEU A 3 7.04 -10.09 -1.16
N LEU A 4 6.30 -9.75 -2.21
CA LEU A 4 5.43 -8.58 -2.25
C LEU A 4 3.97 -9.03 -2.19
N TYR A 5 3.32 -8.83 -1.05
CA TYR A 5 1.86 -9.03 -0.92
C TYR A 5 1.13 -7.75 -1.27
N CYS A 6 0.25 -7.79 -2.26
CA CYS A 6 -0.46 -6.63 -2.77
C CYS A 6 -1.94 -6.69 -2.38
N ASP A 7 -2.50 -5.52 -2.11
CA ASP A 7 -3.93 -5.33 -1.86
C ASP A 7 -4.35 -3.92 -2.26
N GLU A 8 -5.64 -3.65 -2.23
CA GLU A 8 -6.24 -2.39 -2.63
C GLU A 8 -7.36 -1.97 -1.70
N THR A 9 -7.71 -0.70 -1.78
CA THR A 9 -8.92 -0.22 -1.11
C THR A 9 -10.13 -0.38 -2.01
N ASN A 10 -11.28 -0.70 -1.42
CA ASN A 10 -12.56 -0.67 -2.16
C ASN A 10 -12.71 0.64 -2.94
N PHE A 11 -12.91 0.49 -4.25
CA PHE A 11 -13.17 1.62 -5.14
C PHE A 11 -14.64 2.02 -5.04
N GLU A 12 -14.94 2.88 -4.06
CA GLU A 12 -16.18 3.65 -4.03
C GLU A 12 -15.83 5.07 -4.45
N LYS A 13 -16.25 5.46 -5.66
CA LYS A 13 -15.92 6.79 -6.20
C LYS A 13 -16.57 7.87 -5.34
N LYS A 14 -15.78 8.43 -4.44
CA LYS A 14 -16.12 9.58 -3.60
C LYS A 14 -15.28 10.77 -4.03
N PRO A 15 -15.89 11.94 -4.31
CA PRO A 15 -15.15 13.15 -4.65
C PRO A 15 -14.08 13.47 -3.61
N ASN A 16 -12.91 13.95 -4.06
CA ASN A 16 -11.78 14.33 -3.20
C ASN A 16 -11.06 13.17 -2.46
N ASN A 17 -11.57 11.93 -2.51
CA ASN A 17 -10.90 10.79 -1.90
C ASN A 17 -9.89 10.16 -2.87
N PHE A 18 -9.00 9.34 -2.30
CA PHE A 18 -7.96 8.64 -3.04
C PHE A 18 -8.26 7.15 -3.09
N PHE A 19 -8.03 6.57 -4.27
CA PHE A 19 -7.86 5.14 -4.45
C PHE A 19 -6.42 4.79 -4.05
N LEU A 20 -6.30 3.77 -3.21
CA LEU A 20 -5.03 3.22 -2.77
C LEU A 20 -4.87 1.83 -3.35
N TYR A 21 -3.69 1.60 -3.91
CA TYR A 21 -3.20 0.28 -4.26
C TYR A 21 -1.78 0.17 -3.73
N GLY A 22 -1.45 -0.94 -3.09
CA GLY A 22 -0.16 -1.05 -2.47
C GLY A 22 0.28 -2.48 -2.25
N GLY A 23 1.44 -2.61 -1.64
CA GLY A 23 1.91 -3.89 -1.17
C GLY A 23 2.94 -3.77 -0.06
N LEU A 24 3.13 -4.90 0.62
CA LEU A 24 4.11 -5.07 1.68
C LEU A 24 5.20 -6.02 1.21
N ILE A 25 6.44 -5.52 1.23
CA ILE A 25 7.64 -6.29 1.00
C ILE A 25 8.02 -6.98 2.30
N ILE A 26 8.22 -8.30 2.21
CA ILE A 26 8.63 -9.18 3.30
C ILE A 26 9.91 -9.89 2.86
N ASP A 27 10.95 -9.88 3.69
CA ASP A 27 12.09 -10.78 3.50
C ASP A 27 11.64 -12.22 3.74
N GLY A 28 11.85 -13.10 2.76
CA GLY A 28 11.51 -14.51 2.86
C GLY A 28 12.15 -15.21 4.05
N ASN A 29 13.32 -14.74 4.52
CA ASN A 29 13.98 -15.28 5.71
C ASN A 29 13.20 -15.01 7.01
N ASN A 30 12.38 -13.96 7.02
CA ASN A 30 11.59 -13.55 8.19
C ASN A 30 10.14 -14.06 8.14
N ALA A 31 9.70 -14.64 7.02
CA ALA A 31 8.30 -14.99 6.78
C ALA A 31 7.73 -15.92 7.87
N GLU A 32 8.44 -16.99 8.23
CA GLU A 32 8.01 -17.91 9.30
C GLU A 32 7.85 -17.18 10.64
N ALA A 33 8.81 -16.36 11.01
CA ALA A 33 8.83 -15.66 12.28
C ALA A 33 7.68 -14.63 12.38
N ILE A 34 7.42 -13.87 11.31
CA ILE A 34 6.27 -12.96 11.21
C ILE A 34 4.96 -13.74 11.36
N SER A 35 4.82 -14.86 10.64
CA SER A 35 3.62 -15.70 10.67
C SER A 35 3.36 -16.21 12.10
N ARG A 36 4.39 -16.71 12.78
CA ARG A 36 4.31 -17.20 14.16
C ARG A 36 3.95 -16.09 15.15
N ASP A 37 4.54 -14.91 15.00
CA ASP A 37 4.26 -13.77 15.89
C ASP A 37 2.82 -13.26 15.72
N ILE A 38 2.29 -13.23 14.49
CA ILE A 38 0.87 -12.89 14.25
C ILE A 38 -0.04 -13.94 14.87
N GLU A 39 0.28 -15.23 14.72
CA GLU A 39 -0.51 -16.31 15.30
C GLU A 39 -0.50 -16.27 16.85
N ALA A 40 0.67 -16.02 17.46
CA ALA A 40 0.77 -15.83 18.90
C ALA A 40 -0.07 -14.63 19.37
N LEU A 41 -0.04 -13.52 18.63
CA LEU A 41 -0.85 -12.34 18.91
C LEU A 41 -2.34 -12.62 18.78
N ARG A 42 -2.77 -13.38 17.76
CA ARG A 42 -4.17 -13.81 17.60
C ARG A 42 -4.65 -14.60 18.82
N LYS A 43 -3.83 -15.53 19.32
CA LYS A 43 -4.14 -16.32 20.52
C LYS A 43 -4.25 -15.47 21.77
N GLU A 44 -3.33 -14.52 21.96
CA GLU A 44 -3.36 -13.61 23.11
C GLU A 44 -4.66 -12.78 23.16
N PHE A 45 -5.12 -12.29 22.00
CA PHE A 45 -6.37 -11.55 21.89
C PHE A 45 -7.60 -12.45 21.80
N HIS A 46 -7.46 -13.77 21.87
CA HIS A 46 -8.56 -14.72 21.71
C HIS A 46 -9.34 -14.48 20.39
N VAL A 47 -8.62 -14.15 19.31
CA VAL A 47 -9.21 -14.02 17.98
C VAL A 47 -9.67 -15.41 17.53
N PRO A 48 -10.94 -15.59 17.10
CA PRO A 48 -11.42 -16.90 16.63
C PRO A 48 -10.56 -17.43 15.47
N GLU A 49 -10.32 -18.75 15.45
CA GLU A 49 -9.44 -19.38 14.45
C GLU A 49 -9.93 -19.17 13.01
N ASP A 50 -11.25 -19.23 12.82
CA ASP A 50 -11.94 -18.99 11.54
C ASP A 50 -12.09 -17.50 11.20
N PHE A 51 -11.74 -16.60 12.11
CA PHE A 51 -11.85 -15.17 11.88
C PHE A 51 -10.70 -14.65 11.02
N ILE A 52 -11.07 -14.19 9.82
CA ILE A 52 -10.19 -13.48 8.91
C ILE A 52 -9.92 -12.09 9.48
N LEU A 53 -8.68 -11.87 9.91
CA LEU A 53 -8.26 -10.57 10.42
C LEU A 53 -8.16 -9.56 9.27
N LYS A 54 -8.94 -8.48 9.35
CA LYS A 54 -8.94 -7.35 8.42
C LYS A 54 -8.82 -6.03 9.18
N PHE A 55 -8.72 -4.91 8.47
CA PHE A 55 -8.78 -3.58 9.07
C PHE A 55 -10.10 -3.35 9.82
N SER A 56 -11.21 -3.82 9.28
CA SER A 56 -12.55 -3.77 9.86
C SER A 56 -13.47 -4.84 9.21
N PRO A 57 -14.54 -5.29 9.90
CA PRO A 57 -14.98 -5.01 11.27
C PRO A 57 -14.20 -5.82 12.35
N PRO A 58 -14.34 -5.51 13.66
CA PRO A 58 -13.78 -6.34 14.73
C PRO A 58 -14.47 -7.71 14.84
N PRO A 59 -13.79 -8.75 15.38
CA PRO A 59 -14.46 -9.99 15.75
C PRO A 59 -15.45 -9.73 16.90
N LYS A 60 -16.55 -10.50 16.95
CA LYS A 60 -17.69 -10.26 17.86
C LYS A 60 -17.30 -10.21 19.34
N ASN A 61 -16.26 -10.93 19.73
CA ASN A 61 -15.79 -11.05 21.11
C ASN A 61 -14.78 -9.96 21.52
N LEU A 62 -14.33 -9.10 20.60
CA LEU A 62 -13.42 -8.01 20.91
C LEU A 62 -14.14 -6.67 20.93
N SER A 63 -13.88 -5.90 21.99
CA SER A 63 -14.25 -4.48 22.01
C SER A 63 -13.48 -3.68 20.95
N HIS A 64 -14.02 -2.52 20.58
CA HIS A 64 -13.35 -1.62 19.64
C HIS A 64 -11.93 -1.25 20.08
N LYS A 65 -11.72 -1.00 21.38
CA LYS A 65 -10.40 -0.67 21.94
C LYS A 65 -9.41 -1.83 21.84
N GLN A 66 -9.84 -3.05 22.17
CA GLN A 66 -8.99 -4.25 22.01
C GLN A 66 -8.63 -4.48 20.55
N PHE A 67 -9.57 -4.25 19.62
CA PHE A 67 -9.29 -4.41 18.20
C PHE A 67 -8.33 -3.36 17.65
N ILE A 68 -8.42 -2.11 18.12
CA ILE A 68 -7.40 -1.09 17.83
C ILE A 68 -6.03 -1.55 18.32
N ASP A 69 -5.93 -2.04 19.56
CA ASP A 69 -4.67 -2.49 20.14
C ASP A 69 -4.07 -3.68 19.38
N LEU A 70 -4.90 -4.66 19.00
CA LEU A 70 -4.52 -5.76 18.12
C LEU A 70 -3.89 -5.25 16.82
N LYS A 71 -4.55 -4.32 16.13
CA LYS A 71 -4.04 -3.75 14.87
C LYS A 71 -2.73 -3.01 15.07
N LYS A 72 -2.60 -2.22 16.14
CA LYS A 72 -1.35 -1.53 16.49
C LYS A 72 -0.20 -2.52 16.66
N ARG A 73 -0.45 -3.64 17.32
CA ARG A 73 0.57 -4.69 17.54
C ARG A 73 0.89 -5.48 16.28
N VAL A 74 -0.07 -5.71 15.39
CA VAL A 74 0.18 -6.26 14.06
C VAL A 74 1.10 -5.36 13.24
N ILE A 75 0.88 -4.04 13.24
CA ILE A 75 1.76 -3.06 12.58
C ILE A 75 3.17 -3.11 13.19
N LYS A 76 3.28 -3.23 14.51
CA LYS A 76 4.58 -3.39 15.20
C LYS A 76 5.32 -4.67 14.83
N ILE A 77 4.63 -5.76 14.48
CA ILE A 77 5.29 -6.96 13.94
C ILE A 77 5.91 -6.65 12.58
N ALA A 78 5.21 -5.95 11.68
CA ALA A 78 5.79 -5.56 10.38
C ALA A 78 7.05 -4.68 10.56
N GLU A 79 7.02 -3.75 11.51
CA GLU A 79 8.17 -2.88 11.83
C GLU A 79 9.34 -3.70 12.40
N LYS A 80 9.06 -4.60 13.35
CA LYS A 80 10.05 -5.49 13.98
C LYS A 80 10.86 -6.29 12.96
N TYR A 81 10.22 -6.73 11.88
CA TYR A 81 10.84 -7.56 10.84
C TYR A 81 11.28 -6.79 9.59
N ASP A 82 11.36 -5.46 9.70
CA ASP A 82 11.83 -4.55 8.65
C ASP A 82 11.04 -4.63 7.33
N CYS A 83 9.74 -4.96 7.40
CA CYS A 83 8.89 -4.97 6.22
C CYS A 83 8.81 -3.57 5.59
N LYS A 84 8.71 -3.50 4.26
CA LYS A 84 8.65 -2.23 3.52
C LYS A 84 7.35 -2.04 2.77
N LEU A 85 6.74 -0.87 2.92
CA LEU A 85 5.43 -0.55 2.36
C LEU A 85 5.56 0.24 1.07
N LEU A 86 4.85 -0.20 0.04
CA LEU A 86 4.78 0.43 -1.28
C LEU A 86 3.34 0.89 -1.53
N ILE A 87 3.12 2.19 -1.71
CA ILE A 87 1.77 2.76 -1.82
C ILE A 87 1.66 3.69 -3.03
N ASN A 88 0.66 3.42 -3.87
CA ASN A 88 0.16 4.34 -4.87
C ASN A 88 -1.06 5.12 -4.33
N LEU A 89 -1.09 6.42 -4.59
CA LEU A 89 -2.23 7.29 -4.32
C LEU A 89 -2.77 7.90 -5.62
N LEU A 90 -4.01 7.55 -5.98
CA LEU A 90 -4.71 8.08 -7.15
C LEU A 90 -6.00 8.79 -6.72
N LEU A 91 -6.12 10.08 -7.00
CA LEU A 91 -7.33 10.85 -6.75
C LEU A 91 -8.50 10.28 -7.58
N HIS A 92 -9.63 9.99 -6.93
CA HIS A 92 -10.82 9.45 -7.58
C HIS A 92 -11.37 10.34 -8.70
N ASP A 93 -11.15 11.65 -8.59
CA ASP A 93 -11.58 12.63 -9.60
C ASP A 93 -10.80 12.47 -10.92
N ILE A 94 -9.60 11.87 -10.87
CA ILE A 94 -8.76 11.58 -12.05
C ILE A 94 -9.04 10.16 -12.58
N ALA A 95 -9.38 9.22 -11.70
CA ALA A 95 -9.63 7.84 -12.09
C ALA A 95 -10.86 7.72 -13.02
N THR A 96 -10.64 7.20 -14.23
CA THR A 96 -11.71 6.92 -15.19
C THR A 96 -12.55 5.72 -14.74
N THR A 97 -11.91 4.59 -14.42
CA THR A 97 -12.56 3.37 -13.89
C THR A 97 -11.72 2.71 -12.79
N SER A 98 -12.36 1.91 -11.92
CA SER A 98 -11.68 1.12 -10.87
C SER A 98 -10.70 0.11 -11.47
N GLU A 99 -11.10 -0.59 -12.52
CA GLU A 99 -10.27 -1.60 -13.17
C GLU A 99 -9.03 -0.99 -13.81
N GLU A 100 -9.17 0.13 -14.53
CA GLU A 100 -8.03 0.82 -15.12
C GLU A 100 -7.08 1.36 -14.06
N ALA A 101 -7.62 1.99 -13.01
CA ALA A 101 -6.85 2.46 -11.87
C ALA A 101 -6.04 1.32 -11.24
N ARG A 102 -6.67 0.17 -11.02
CA ARG A 102 -6.03 -1.05 -10.49
C ARG A 102 -4.92 -1.56 -11.42
N ARG A 103 -5.22 -1.76 -12.71
CA ARG A 103 -4.24 -2.27 -13.69
C ARG A 103 -2.98 -1.40 -13.78
N ASN A 104 -3.17 -0.08 -13.85
CA ASN A 104 -2.05 0.87 -13.90
C ASN A 104 -1.27 0.90 -12.58
N SER A 105 -1.98 0.74 -11.46
CA SER A 105 -1.35 0.65 -10.13
C SER A 105 -0.51 -0.61 -9.97
N VAL A 106 -1.01 -1.77 -10.42
CA VAL A 106 -0.25 -3.03 -10.42
C VAL A 106 1.05 -2.87 -11.22
N ASN A 107 0.99 -2.27 -12.41
CA ASN A 107 2.18 -2.05 -13.25
C ASN A 107 3.22 -1.18 -12.53
N THR A 108 2.79 -0.05 -11.97
CA THR A 108 3.68 0.88 -11.27
C THR A 108 4.26 0.25 -10.00
N LEU A 109 3.44 -0.47 -9.23
CA LEU A 109 3.88 -1.21 -8.05
C LEU A 109 4.95 -2.26 -8.41
N CYS A 110 4.74 -3.05 -9.47
CA CYS A 110 5.72 -4.04 -9.92
C CYS A 110 7.04 -3.38 -10.36
N PHE A 111 6.97 -2.24 -11.05
CA PHE A 111 8.16 -1.48 -11.41
C PHE A 111 8.93 -0.99 -10.18
N HIS A 112 8.23 -0.41 -9.21
CA HIS A 112 8.84 0.06 -7.98
C HIS A 112 9.40 -1.07 -7.12
N PHE A 113 8.78 -2.24 -7.13
CA PHE A 113 9.32 -3.43 -6.49
C PHE A 113 10.59 -3.95 -7.20
N ASP A 114 10.60 -4.03 -8.53
CA ASP A 114 11.82 -4.37 -9.30
C ASP A 114 12.95 -3.38 -9.02
N CYS A 115 12.62 -2.10 -8.89
CA CYS A 115 13.54 -1.08 -8.42
C CYS A 115 14.03 -1.41 -7.01
N TYR A 116 13.15 -1.59 -6.03
CA TYR A 116 13.54 -1.95 -4.67
C TYR A 116 14.51 -3.13 -4.66
N LEU A 117 14.19 -4.23 -5.35
CA LEU A 117 15.02 -5.44 -5.46
C LEU A 117 16.41 -5.18 -6.07
N SER A 118 16.56 -4.13 -6.87
CA SER A 118 17.85 -3.77 -7.45
C SER A 118 18.84 -3.19 -6.45
N ARG A 119 18.37 -2.70 -5.30
CA ARG A 119 19.21 -2.10 -4.24
C ARG A 119 19.96 -3.19 -3.47
N PRO A 120 19.29 -4.21 -2.88
CA PRO A 120 19.98 -5.34 -2.27
C PRO A 120 20.53 -6.33 -3.32
N LYS A 121 20.27 -6.11 -4.61
CA LYS A 121 20.62 -7.01 -5.72
C LYS A 121 19.99 -8.40 -5.60
N ASP A 122 18.79 -8.48 -5.04
CA ASP A 122 18.04 -9.72 -4.84
C ASP A 122 16.91 -9.86 -5.88
N VAL A 123 16.10 -10.90 -5.72
CA VAL A 123 14.93 -11.28 -6.53
C VAL A 123 13.70 -11.43 -5.64
N GLY A 124 12.52 -11.47 -6.25
CA GLY A 124 11.28 -11.61 -5.50
C GLY A 124 10.08 -12.16 -6.27
N LEU A 125 9.02 -12.42 -5.53
CA LEU A 125 7.73 -12.86 -6.02
C LEU A 125 6.68 -11.77 -5.74
N VAL A 126 5.76 -11.60 -6.68
CA VAL A 126 4.61 -10.72 -6.52
C VAL A 126 3.37 -11.57 -6.27
N ILE A 127 2.67 -11.30 -5.17
CA ILE A 127 1.48 -12.01 -4.72
C ILE A 127 0.33 -11.01 -4.66
N ILE A 128 -0.67 -11.18 -5.50
CA ILE A 128 -1.76 -10.23 -5.68
C ILE A 128 -3.04 -10.82 -5.10
N ASP A 129 -3.80 -10.01 -4.35
CA ASP A 129 -5.13 -10.43 -3.90
C ASP A 129 -6.03 -10.71 -5.11
N ARG A 130 -6.88 -11.74 -4.99
CA ARG A 130 -7.75 -12.16 -6.07
C ARG A 130 -8.89 -11.17 -6.26
N PHE A 131 -9.02 -10.63 -7.46
CA PHE A 131 -10.17 -9.80 -7.85
C PHE A 131 -10.78 -10.28 -9.16
N ASP A 132 -12.07 -9.96 -9.35
CA ASP A 132 -12.84 -10.35 -10.53
C ASP A 132 -12.51 -9.44 -11.73
N ASP A 133 -11.32 -9.60 -12.29
CA ASP A 133 -10.94 -9.03 -13.59
C ASP A 133 -10.64 -10.17 -14.56
N LYS A 134 -11.45 -10.32 -15.61
CA LYS A 134 -11.29 -11.39 -16.60
C LYS A 134 -9.96 -11.31 -17.38
N GLN A 135 -9.26 -10.18 -17.31
CA GLN A 135 -8.01 -9.95 -18.03
C GLN A 135 -6.78 -10.22 -17.18
N ILE A 136 -6.90 -10.32 -15.84
CA ILE A 136 -5.71 -10.27 -14.96
C ILE A 136 -4.71 -11.40 -15.25
N ASP A 137 -5.18 -12.61 -15.55
CA ASP A 137 -4.33 -13.75 -15.90
C ASP A 137 -3.43 -13.45 -17.11
N GLY A 138 -4.03 -12.94 -18.19
CA GLY A 138 -3.33 -12.55 -19.40
C GLY A 138 -2.31 -11.44 -19.13
N GLN A 139 -2.64 -10.50 -18.24
CA GLN A 139 -1.72 -9.45 -17.87
C GLN A 139 -0.53 -9.94 -17.04
N LEU A 140 -0.74 -10.82 -16.06
CA LEU A 140 0.36 -11.39 -15.28
C LEU A 140 1.29 -12.23 -16.17
N LYS A 141 0.72 -13.01 -17.09
CA LYS A 141 1.50 -13.73 -18.11
C LYS A 141 2.32 -12.79 -19.00
N ASN A 142 1.71 -11.69 -19.45
CA ASN A 142 2.40 -10.70 -20.29
C ASN A 142 3.51 -9.98 -19.51
N ARG A 143 3.29 -9.65 -18.24
CA ARG A 143 4.32 -9.06 -17.35
C ARG A 143 5.51 -10.00 -17.20
N LEU A 144 5.26 -11.29 -16.98
CA LEU A 144 6.32 -12.28 -16.91
C LEU A 144 7.03 -12.46 -18.25
N SER A 145 6.32 -12.40 -19.38
CA SER A 145 6.88 -12.69 -20.70
C SER A 145 7.65 -11.49 -21.29
N PHE A 146 7.01 -10.32 -21.34
CA PHE A 146 7.51 -9.14 -22.03
C PHE A 146 7.83 -7.97 -21.09
N GLY A 147 7.33 -8.00 -19.85
CA GLY A 147 7.48 -6.91 -18.89
C GLY A 147 6.28 -5.96 -18.90
N ILE A 148 6.51 -4.72 -18.49
CA ILE A 148 5.53 -3.65 -18.59
C ILE A 148 5.56 -3.12 -20.01
N ALA A 149 4.39 -3.01 -20.64
CA ALA A 149 4.23 -2.49 -22.00
C ALA A 149 3.27 -1.29 -22.02
N GLY A 150 3.47 -0.40 -22.98
CA GLY A 150 2.70 0.82 -23.19
C GLY A 150 3.30 2.06 -22.50
N ASN A 151 2.71 3.22 -22.81
CA ASN A 151 3.06 4.50 -22.21
C ASN A 151 2.36 4.64 -20.84
N GLN A 152 2.94 4.05 -19.79
CA GLN A 152 2.40 4.15 -18.43
C GLN A 152 2.93 5.41 -17.73
N PRO A 153 2.22 5.97 -16.74
CA PRO A 153 2.58 7.26 -16.10
C PRO A 153 4.00 7.33 -15.51
N TYR A 154 4.61 6.19 -15.20
CA TYR A 154 5.95 6.09 -14.61
C TYR A 154 6.97 5.33 -15.44
N ILE A 155 6.53 4.64 -16.50
CA ILE A 155 7.36 3.64 -17.17
C ILE A 155 6.92 3.42 -18.61
N ASN A 156 7.90 3.39 -19.50
CA ASN A 156 7.74 2.90 -20.87
C ASN A 156 8.05 1.39 -20.93
N ASP A 157 7.93 0.79 -22.10
CA ASP A 157 8.25 -0.62 -22.35
C ASP A 157 9.53 -1.07 -21.64
N ARG A 158 9.40 -1.98 -20.67
CA ARG A 158 10.51 -2.44 -19.84
C ARG A 158 10.28 -3.83 -19.29
N LYS A 159 11.27 -4.69 -19.49
CA LYS A 159 11.37 -5.98 -18.82
C LYS A 159 11.77 -5.79 -17.36
N LEU A 160 10.96 -6.35 -16.45
CA LEU A 160 11.28 -6.45 -15.02
C LEU A 160 12.20 -7.65 -14.83
N GLN A 161 13.39 -7.43 -14.27
CA GLN A 161 14.50 -8.39 -14.30
C GLN A 161 14.59 -9.21 -13.01
N ARG A 162 14.00 -8.71 -11.92
CA ARG A 162 14.18 -9.25 -10.57
C ARG A 162 12.93 -9.91 -10.01
N ILE A 163 11.82 -9.85 -10.73
CA ILE A 163 10.58 -10.53 -10.37
C ILE A 163 10.56 -11.90 -11.05
N LEU A 164 10.55 -12.96 -10.26
CA LEU A 164 10.60 -14.35 -10.76
C LEU A 164 9.21 -14.90 -11.11
N GLY A 165 8.16 -14.35 -10.51
CA GLY A 165 6.82 -14.89 -10.65
C GLY A 165 5.74 -13.97 -10.10
N TYR A 166 4.53 -14.18 -10.62
CA TYR A 166 3.30 -13.52 -10.21
C TYR A 166 2.30 -14.60 -9.77
N HIS A 167 1.73 -14.43 -8.59
CA HIS A 167 0.85 -15.40 -7.98
C HIS A 167 -0.39 -14.71 -7.43
N TYR A 168 -1.48 -15.47 -7.30
CA TYR A 168 -2.64 -15.04 -6.53
C TYR A 168 -2.54 -15.50 -5.10
N ALA A 169 -3.03 -14.67 -4.18
CA ALA A 169 -3.49 -15.12 -2.88
C ALA A 169 -4.97 -14.79 -2.74
N ALA A 170 -5.68 -15.59 -1.97
CA ALA A 170 -7.01 -15.24 -1.51
C ALA A 170 -6.97 -14.88 -0.03
N ILE A 171 -7.95 -14.08 0.38
CA ILE A 171 -8.21 -13.74 1.76
C ILE A 171 -8.26 -15.02 2.62
N GLY A 172 -7.57 -15.00 3.77
CA GLY A 172 -7.52 -16.12 4.71
C GLY A 172 -6.51 -17.22 4.38
N GLN A 173 -5.80 -17.13 3.25
CA GLN A 173 -4.77 -18.13 2.88
C GLN A 173 -3.38 -17.84 3.45
N SER A 174 -3.18 -16.67 4.06
CA SER A 174 -1.94 -16.28 4.71
C SER A 174 -2.17 -15.14 5.70
N HIS A 175 -1.41 -15.10 6.79
CA HIS A 175 -1.36 -13.93 7.68
C HIS A 175 -0.86 -12.67 6.96
N PHE A 176 -0.09 -12.82 5.87
CA PHE A 176 0.39 -11.68 5.10
C PHE A 176 -0.73 -10.96 4.35
N CYS A 177 -1.80 -11.68 3.95
CA CYS A 177 -3.00 -11.05 3.39
C CYS A 177 -3.67 -10.14 4.44
N SER A 178 -3.80 -10.60 5.69
CA SER A 178 -4.30 -9.79 6.80
C SER A 178 -3.39 -8.61 7.11
N LEU A 179 -2.07 -8.81 7.03
CA LEU A 179 -1.08 -7.78 7.33
C LEU A 179 -1.16 -6.63 6.32
N VAL A 180 -1.21 -6.94 5.02
CA VAL A 180 -1.34 -5.91 3.97
C VAL A 180 -2.70 -5.21 4.04
N ASP A 181 -3.81 -5.93 4.26
CA ASP A 181 -5.16 -5.35 4.41
C ASP A 181 -5.22 -4.36 5.59
N ILE A 182 -4.65 -4.73 6.75
CA ILE A 182 -4.56 -3.83 7.91
C ILE A 182 -3.75 -2.57 7.56
N LEU A 183 -2.61 -2.71 6.91
CA LEU A 183 -1.71 -1.57 6.60
C LEU A 183 -2.34 -0.63 5.57
N ILE A 184 -2.85 -1.17 4.46
CA ILE A 184 -3.51 -0.38 3.42
C ILE A 184 -4.80 0.24 3.95
N GLY A 185 -5.61 -0.53 4.68
CA GLY A 185 -6.83 -0.03 5.31
C GLY A 185 -6.56 1.08 6.33
N SER A 186 -5.46 0.98 7.08
CA SER A 186 -5.02 2.02 8.02
C SER A 186 -4.62 3.32 7.32
N ILE A 187 -3.86 3.25 6.23
CA ILE A 187 -3.53 4.45 5.44
C ILE A 187 -4.80 5.05 4.83
N ARG A 188 -5.67 4.22 4.26
CA ARG A 188 -6.95 4.67 3.70
C ARG A 188 -7.77 5.45 4.73
N PHE A 189 -7.89 4.88 5.93
CA PHE A 189 -8.60 5.53 7.03
C PHE A 189 -7.99 6.90 7.34
N SER A 190 -6.66 6.98 7.46
CA SER A 190 -5.99 8.24 7.77
C SER A 190 -6.15 9.30 6.68
N ILE A 191 -6.03 8.90 5.42
CA ILE A 191 -6.20 9.82 4.28
C ILE A 191 -7.65 10.29 4.19
N ASN A 192 -8.63 9.39 4.33
CA ASN A 192 -10.05 9.76 4.26
C ASN A 192 -10.44 10.68 5.42
N ALA A 193 -9.96 10.43 6.65
CA ALA A 193 -10.23 11.32 7.77
C ALA A 193 -9.76 12.76 7.48
N PHE A 194 -8.63 12.91 6.78
CA PHE A 194 -8.13 14.20 6.34
C PHE A 194 -8.95 14.80 5.19
N THR A 195 -9.17 14.06 4.10
CA THR A 195 -9.87 14.58 2.91
C THR A 195 -11.34 14.90 3.19
N GLU A 196 -11.98 14.15 4.09
CA GLU A 196 -13.36 14.35 4.53
C GLU A 196 -13.46 15.36 5.69
N LYS A 197 -12.34 15.90 6.18
CA LYS A 197 -12.27 16.84 7.31
C LYS A 197 -13.00 16.34 8.56
N SER A 198 -12.76 15.07 8.91
CA SER A 198 -13.42 14.43 10.05
C SER A 198 -12.72 14.79 11.37
N ASP A 199 -13.29 15.74 12.11
CA ASP A 199 -12.78 16.14 13.44
C ASP A 199 -12.73 14.95 14.42
N GLN A 200 -13.68 14.03 14.32
CA GLN A 200 -13.73 12.84 15.17
C GLN A 200 -12.57 11.86 14.93
N HIS A 201 -12.06 11.78 13.69
CA HIS A 201 -11.11 10.75 13.28
C HIS A 201 -9.69 11.27 13.05
N ILE A 202 -9.50 12.59 12.94
CA ILE A 202 -8.22 13.17 12.56
C ILE A 202 -7.07 12.83 13.52
N ASP A 203 -7.32 12.79 14.84
CA ASP A 203 -6.25 12.46 15.80
C ASP A 203 -5.85 10.98 15.73
N SER A 204 -6.82 10.09 15.52
CA SER A 204 -6.54 8.67 15.28
C SER A 204 -5.77 8.48 13.97
N ALA A 205 -6.13 9.24 12.93
CA ALA A 205 -5.46 9.23 11.64
C ALA A 205 -3.97 9.61 11.76
N LYS A 206 -3.67 10.69 12.49
CA LYS A 206 -2.29 11.15 12.77
C LYS A 206 -1.48 10.10 13.51
N GLN A 207 -2.04 9.49 14.56
CA GLN A 207 -1.37 8.42 15.31
C GLN A 207 -1.06 7.21 14.43
N ILE A 208 -2.01 6.79 13.59
CA ILE A 208 -1.82 5.67 12.65
C ILE A 208 -0.69 5.97 11.66
N LEU A 209 -0.66 7.18 11.08
CA LEU A 209 0.41 7.56 10.16
C LEU A 209 1.78 7.54 10.82
N SER A 210 1.89 8.05 12.05
CA SER A 210 3.13 7.98 12.82
C SER A 210 3.59 6.53 13.06
N GLN A 211 2.66 5.60 13.29
CA GLN A 211 2.98 4.18 13.48
C GLN A 211 3.40 3.46 12.19
N ILE A 212 2.82 3.84 11.05
CA ILE A 212 3.13 3.24 9.75
C ILE A 212 4.36 3.87 9.12
N SER A 213 4.71 5.11 9.50
CA SER A 213 5.84 5.86 8.93
C SER A 213 7.14 5.04 8.83
N PRO A 214 7.57 4.26 9.84
CA PRO A 214 8.80 3.47 9.78
C PRO A 214 8.81 2.39 8.68
N LEU A 215 7.65 1.96 8.19
CA LEU A 215 7.53 0.94 7.15
C LEU A 215 7.83 1.49 5.75
N PHE A 216 7.84 2.81 5.56
CA PHE A 216 8.23 3.39 4.29
C PHE A 216 9.75 3.27 4.07
N PHE A 217 10.15 2.88 2.86
CA PHE A 217 11.54 2.74 2.48
C PHE A 217 12.23 4.10 2.36
N ARG A 218 13.34 4.23 3.07
CA ARG A 218 14.24 5.39 3.09
C ARG A 218 15.66 4.88 2.85
N GLU A 219 16.42 5.53 1.96
CA GLU A 219 17.83 5.18 1.72
C GLU A 219 18.75 5.96 2.66
N VAL A 220 18.57 7.28 2.73
CA VAL A 220 19.33 8.19 3.60
C VAL A 220 18.42 9.30 4.10
N GLY A 221 18.43 9.55 5.41
CA GLY A 221 17.64 10.60 6.07
C GLY A 221 16.16 10.26 6.21
N GLU A 222 15.35 11.30 6.43
CA GLU A 222 13.93 11.16 6.80
C GLU A 222 12.98 11.00 5.60
N ARG A 223 13.47 11.25 4.37
CA ARG A 223 12.64 11.29 3.17
C ARG A 223 12.31 9.89 2.65
N VAL A 224 11.01 9.66 2.44
CA VAL A 224 10.46 8.46 1.82
C VAL A 224 10.79 8.43 0.34
N GLN A 225 11.34 7.31 -0.13
CA GLN A 225 11.69 7.13 -1.53
C GLN A 225 10.44 7.06 -2.43
N LEU A 226 10.56 7.58 -3.65
CA LEU A 226 9.47 7.53 -4.65
C LEU A 226 8.99 6.09 -4.91
N ILE A 227 9.90 5.12 -4.84
CA ILE A 227 9.57 3.70 -5.03
C ILE A 227 8.69 3.13 -3.90
N SER A 228 8.57 3.84 -2.77
CA SER A 228 7.79 3.42 -1.59
C SER A 228 6.47 4.17 -1.49
N LEU A 229 6.43 5.45 -1.88
CA LEU A 229 5.22 6.25 -1.89
C LEU A 229 5.21 7.15 -3.12
N TRP A 230 4.17 7.04 -3.93
CA TRP A 230 4.00 7.84 -5.14
C TRP A 230 2.55 8.21 -5.38
N PHE A 231 2.38 9.25 -6.17
CA PHE A 231 1.10 9.87 -6.47
C PHE A 231 0.81 9.83 -7.96
N SER A 232 -0.18 9.05 -8.36
CA SER A 232 -0.56 8.90 -9.76
C SER A 232 -1.67 9.87 -10.15
N PRO A 233 -1.64 10.51 -11.33
CA PRO A 233 -0.55 10.49 -12.31
C PRO A 233 0.65 11.31 -11.81
N LYS A 234 1.84 10.99 -12.33
CA LYS A 234 3.09 11.69 -11.98
C LYS A 234 3.02 13.19 -12.24
N ASP A 235 2.44 13.57 -13.38
CA ASP A 235 2.26 14.97 -13.79
C ASP A 235 0.79 15.38 -13.71
N ILE A 236 0.49 16.37 -12.86
CA ILE A 236 -0.87 16.87 -12.64
C ILE A 236 -1.03 18.24 -13.30
N LYS A 237 -1.67 18.25 -14.46
CA LYS A 237 -1.90 19.45 -15.27
C LYS A 237 -3.01 20.35 -14.71
N VAL A 238 -4.03 19.75 -14.08
CA VAL A 238 -5.17 20.48 -13.52
C VAL A 238 -4.81 21.05 -12.15
N GLU A 239 -4.82 22.36 -12.02
CA GLU A 239 -4.44 23.08 -10.79
C GLU A 239 -5.24 22.65 -9.56
N ALA A 240 -6.57 22.53 -9.71
CA ALA A 240 -7.46 22.11 -8.62
C ALA A 240 -7.08 20.72 -8.07
N TYR A 241 -6.61 19.80 -8.92
CA TYR A 241 -6.11 18.50 -8.47
C TYR A 241 -4.75 18.65 -7.82
N ARG A 242 -3.83 19.42 -8.41
CA ARG A 242 -2.49 19.66 -7.84
C ARG A 242 -2.57 20.17 -6.40
N LYS A 243 -3.50 21.08 -6.12
CA LYS A 243 -3.76 21.59 -4.77
C LYS A 243 -4.16 20.49 -3.78
N LYS A 244 -5.03 19.55 -4.19
CA LYS A 244 -5.44 18.41 -3.34
C LYS A 244 -4.26 17.50 -2.98
N TYR A 245 -3.41 17.20 -3.97
CA TYR A 245 -2.22 16.39 -3.73
C TYR A 245 -1.21 17.10 -2.83
N ALA A 246 -1.01 18.41 -3.01
CA ALA A 246 -0.11 19.17 -2.15
C ALA A 246 -0.60 19.22 -0.69
N GLN A 247 -1.90 19.43 -0.48
CA GLN A 247 -2.50 19.36 0.86
C GLN A 247 -2.32 17.98 1.50
N LEU A 248 -2.48 16.90 0.72
CA LEU A 248 -2.23 15.55 1.22
C LEU A 248 -0.74 15.33 1.55
N ILE A 249 0.18 15.84 0.73
CA ILE A 249 1.62 15.79 1.02
C ILE A 249 1.95 16.51 2.32
N GLU A 250 1.43 17.72 2.53
CA GLU A 250 1.62 18.49 3.77
C GLU A 250 1.09 17.71 4.98
N PHE A 251 -0.09 17.10 4.84
CA PHE A 251 -0.65 16.24 5.88
C PHE A 251 0.26 15.05 6.19
N LEU A 252 0.75 14.32 5.18
CA LEU A 252 1.68 13.20 5.38
C LEU A 252 3.00 13.65 6.02
N MET A 253 3.56 14.77 5.56
CA MET A 253 4.80 15.35 6.09
C MET A 253 4.66 15.70 7.57
N SER A 254 3.57 16.36 7.95
CA SER A 254 3.30 16.71 9.36
C SER A 254 3.14 15.49 10.27
N ASN A 255 2.97 14.30 9.69
CA ASN A 255 2.85 13.02 10.39
C ASN A 255 4.04 12.07 10.12
N GLY A 256 5.20 12.63 9.76
CA GLY A 256 6.47 11.90 9.66
C GLY A 256 6.68 11.13 8.37
N ILE A 257 5.87 11.36 7.34
CA ILE A 257 6.00 10.73 6.02
C ILE A 257 6.30 11.83 5.01
N GLU A 258 7.57 12.15 4.78
CA GLU A 258 7.99 13.12 3.76
C GLU A 258 8.14 12.43 2.40
N PRO A 259 7.21 12.59 1.44
CA PRO A 259 7.28 11.88 0.18
C PRO A 259 8.37 12.45 -0.73
N GLY A 260 9.07 11.58 -1.46
CA GLY A 260 10.10 11.99 -2.41
C GLY A 260 9.55 12.65 -3.68
N GLN A 261 8.28 12.44 -4.01
CA GLN A 261 7.61 13.10 -5.14
C GLN A 261 7.26 14.54 -4.77
N LYS A 262 7.72 15.49 -5.57
CA LYS A 262 7.34 16.90 -5.46
C LYS A 262 6.44 17.30 -6.63
N PHE A 263 5.41 18.09 -6.35
CA PHE A 263 4.69 18.80 -7.39
C PHE A 263 5.23 20.23 -7.46
N GLN A 264 5.63 20.68 -8.64
CA GLN A 264 5.96 22.09 -8.83
C GLN A 264 4.68 22.91 -8.67
N MET A 265 4.57 23.62 -7.56
CA MET A 265 3.73 24.81 -7.46
C MET A 265 4.47 25.86 -8.30
N THR A 266 4.12 25.97 -9.59
CA THR A 266 4.55 27.14 -10.36
C THR A 266 3.94 28.36 -9.68
N ASP A 267 4.78 29.34 -9.39
CA ASP A 267 4.51 30.48 -8.52
C ASP A 267 3.18 31.17 -8.84
N PHE A 268 2.45 31.48 -7.78
CA PHE A 268 1.25 32.30 -7.83
C PHE A 268 1.69 33.77 -7.88
N ASP A 269 1.67 34.36 -9.07
CA ASP A 269 1.55 35.81 -9.26
C ASP A 269 0.09 36.16 -9.61
#